data_AF-A0A1H6D0J4-F1
#
_entry.id   AF-A0A1H6D0J4-F1
#
_cell.length_a   1.000
_cell.length_b   1.000
_cell.length_c   1.000
_cell.angle_alpha   90.00
_cell.angle_beta   90.00
_cell.angle_gamma   90.00
#
_symmetry.space_group_name_H-M   'P 1'
#
loop_
_entity.id
_entity.type
_entity.pdbx_description
1 polymer ?
#
loop_
_entity_poly.entity_id
_entity_poly.type
_entity_poly.pdbx_seq_one_letter_code
_entity_poly.pdbx_strand_id
1 'polypeptide(L)'
;MLRQRRPVADQAELGADGRLANLSGAMTTAAGSAGLLRVGPVVLVDDLMTTGASLAVAAGALAAAGGWVAGAAVVAGPHDPRIN
;
A
#
# COMPACT_ATOMS: atom_id res chain seq x y z
N MET A 1 -10.94 -2.64 3.50
CA MET A 1 -10.22 -3.03 2.26
C MET A 1 -9.89 -1.79 1.44
N LEU A 2 -8.81 -1.82 0.66
CA LEU A 2 -8.44 -0.73 -0.27
C LEU A 2 -8.99 -1.00 -1.66
N ARG A 3 -9.26 0.06 -2.43
CA ARG A 3 -9.64 0.00 -3.84
C ARG A 3 -8.92 1.08 -4.64
N GLN A 4 -8.73 0.85 -5.93
CA GLN A 4 -8.28 1.88 -6.85
C GLN A 4 -9.41 2.88 -7.16
N ARG A 5 -9.13 4.17 -7.12
CA ARG A 5 -10.05 5.27 -7.45
C ARG A 5 -9.94 5.70 -8.91
N ARG A 6 -8.78 5.47 -9.53
CA ARG A 6 -8.51 5.76 -10.95
C ARG A 6 -7.58 4.70 -11.54
N PRO A 7 -7.54 4.55 -12.88
CA PRO A 7 -6.54 3.72 -13.54
C PRO A 7 -5.12 4.17 -13.18
N VAL A 8 -4.24 3.19 -13.01
CA VAL A 8 -2.79 3.35 -12.84
C VAL A 8 -2.12 2.80 -14.09
N ALA A 9 -1.08 3.48 -14.57
CA ALA A 9 -0.29 3.00 -15.71
C ALA A 9 0.46 1.70 -15.34
N ASP A 10 0.86 0.92 -16.35
CA ASP A 10 1.73 -0.23 -16.15
C ASP A 10 3.00 0.21 -15.40
N GLN A 11 3.36 -0.56 -14.38
CA GLN A 11 4.46 -0.28 -13.47
C GLN A 11 5.74 -1.05 -13.79
N ALA A 12 5.72 -1.88 -14.84
CA ALA A 12 6.85 -2.70 -15.28
C ALA A 12 8.10 -1.84 -15.58
N GLU A 13 7.94 -0.69 -16.24
CA GLU A 13 9.04 0.18 -16.65
C GLU A 13 9.28 1.38 -15.71
N LEU A 14 8.44 1.57 -14.69
CA LEU A 14 8.55 2.73 -13.80
C LEU A 14 9.65 2.54 -12.75
N GLY A 15 10.53 3.53 -12.61
CA GLY A 15 11.41 3.65 -11.43
C GLY A 15 10.63 3.99 -10.15
N ALA A 16 11.30 4.07 -9.00
CA ALA A 16 10.65 4.32 -7.70
C ALA A 16 9.79 5.59 -7.68
N ASP A 17 10.32 6.72 -8.18
CA ASP A 17 9.60 8.00 -8.23
C ASP A 17 8.41 7.95 -9.20
N GLY A 18 8.59 7.29 -10.35
CA GLY A 18 7.52 7.06 -11.31
C GLY A 18 6.39 6.21 -10.73
N ARG A 19 6.73 5.17 -9.94
CA ARG A 19 5.74 4.35 -9.22
C ARG A 19 4.99 5.17 -8.17
N LEU A 20 5.68 5.98 -7.38
CA LEU A 20 5.06 6.85 -6.38
C LEU A 20 4.08 7.83 -7.03
N ALA A 21 4.50 8.52 -8.10
CA ALA A 21 3.63 9.44 -8.83
C ALA A 21 2.41 8.74 -9.46
N ASN A 22 2.62 7.55 -10.04
CA ASN A 22 1.54 6.77 -10.64
C ASN A 22 0.49 6.36 -9.59
N LEU A 23 0.94 5.97 -8.39
CA LEU A 23 0.08 5.48 -7.31
C LEU A 23 -0.51 6.58 -6.42
N SER A 24 0.13 7.75 -6.33
CA SER A 24 -0.33 8.83 -5.46
C SER A 24 -1.78 9.22 -5.74
N GLY A 25 -2.60 9.21 -4.69
CA GLY A 25 -4.05 9.45 -4.75
C GLY A 25 -4.86 8.40 -5.52
N ALA A 26 -4.24 7.32 -5.99
CA ALA A 26 -4.91 6.27 -6.73
C ALA A 26 -5.63 5.26 -5.82
N MET A 27 -5.29 5.19 -4.53
CA MET A 27 -5.92 4.28 -3.56
C MET A 27 -6.87 5.00 -2.61
N THR A 28 -7.98 4.34 -2.26
CA THR A 28 -8.91 4.79 -1.22
C THR A 28 -9.52 3.58 -0.51
N THR A 29 -10.11 3.78 0.67
CA THR A 29 -10.83 2.73 1.38
C THR A 29 -12.14 2.37 0.69
N ALA A 30 -12.45 1.09 0.55
CA ALA A 30 -13.77 0.61 0.10
C ALA A 30 -14.90 1.11 1.01
N ALA A 31 -16.09 1.35 0.45
CA ALA A 31 -17.27 1.72 1.24
C ALA A 31 -17.52 0.69 2.35
N GLY A 32 -17.93 1.16 3.54
CA GLY A 32 -18.12 0.29 4.71
C GLY A 32 -16.85 -0.05 5.51
N SER A 33 -15.64 0.30 5.02
CA SER A 33 -14.38 0.01 5.74
C SER A 33 -14.19 0.84 7.01
N ALA A 34 -14.91 1.97 7.17
CA ALA A 34 -14.73 2.88 8.29
C ALA A 34 -15.01 2.24 9.66
N GLY A 35 -15.93 1.28 9.72
CA GLY A 35 -16.20 0.52 10.95
C GLY A 35 -14.98 -0.31 11.38
N LEU A 36 -14.35 -0.98 10.43
CA LEU A 36 -13.17 -1.84 10.67
C LEU A 36 -11.95 -1.04 11.12
N LEU A 37 -11.74 0.15 10.56
CA LEU A 37 -10.61 1.01 10.95
C LEU A 37 -10.69 1.51 12.40
N ARG A 38 -11.89 1.50 13.01
CA ARG A 38 -12.07 1.85 14.42
C ARG A 38 -11.84 0.69 15.39
N VAL A 39 -11.77 -0.55 14.90
CA VAL A 39 -11.63 -1.74 15.75
C VAL A 39 -10.20 -1.89 16.26
N GLY A 40 -9.21 -1.42 15.50
CA GLY A 40 -7.81 -1.51 15.92
C GLY A 40 -6.81 -1.31 14.78
N PRO A 41 -5.52 -1.56 15.06
CA PRO A 41 -4.48 -1.52 14.04
C PRO A 41 -4.75 -2.48 12.88
N VAL A 42 -4.32 -2.07 11.69
CA VAL A 42 -4.41 -2.88 10.47
C VAL A 42 -3.04 -3.28 9.95
N VAL A 43 -2.98 -4.46 9.34
CA VAL A 43 -1.80 -4.94 8.61
C VAL A 43 -2.08 -4.84 7.12
N LEU A 44 -1.17 -4.22 6.38
CA LEU A 44 -1.18 -4.25 4.91
C LEU A 44 -0.62 -5.60 4.44
N VAL A 45 -1.29 -6.22 3.47
CA VAL A 45 -0.85 -7.49 2.90
C VAL A 45 -0.67 -7.30 1.39
N ASP A 46 0.49 -7.70 0.90
CA ASP A 46 0.84 -7.71 -0.53
C ASP A 46 1.59 -9.01 -0.85
N ASP A 47 1.55 -9.48 -2.09
CA ASP A 47 2.30 -10.68 -2.47
C ASP A 47 3.77 -10.35 -2.75
N LEU A 48 4.02 -9.23 -3.43
CA LEU A 48 5.35 -8.83 -3.88
C LEU A 48 5.66 -7.36 -3.57
N MET A 49 6.74 -7.13 -2.83
CA MET A 49 7.31 -5.81 -2.60
C MET A 49 8.68 -5.70 -3.28
N THR A 50 8.90 -4.60 -4.01
CA THR A 50 10.22 -4.20 -4.51
C THR A 50 10.73 -2.96 -3.79
N THR A 51 10.16 -1.79 -4.09
CA THR A 51 10.53 -0.51 -3.48
C THR A 51 9.67 -0.11 -2.28
N GLY A 52 8.56 -0.83 -2.04
CA GLY A 52 7.57 -0.46 -1.01
C GLY A 52 6.66 0.71 -1.39
N ALA A 53 6.75 1.27 -2.60
CA ALA A 53 5.95 2.43 -3.01
C ALA A 53 4.42 2.19 -2.92
N SER A 54 3.95 1.01 -3.35
CA SER A 54 2.54 0.60 -3.24
C SER A 54 2.06 0.56 -1.80
N LEU A 55 2.85 -0.04 -0.90
CA LEU A 55 2.54 -0.13 0.53
C LEU A 55 2.54 1.25 1.21
N ALA A 56 3.47 2.13 0.84
CA ALA A 56 3.51 3.50 1.37
C ALA A 56 2.26 4.32 0.98
N VAL A 57 1.84 4.21 -0.28
CA VAL A 57 0.60 4.86 -0.76
C VAL A 57 -0.63 4.27 -0.05
N ALA A 58 -0.69 2.95 0.09
CA ALA A 58 -1.75 2.26 0.81
C ALA A 58 -1.84 2.72 2.27
N ALA A 59 -0.70 2.83 2.96
CA ALA A 59 -0.63 3.33 4.32
C ALA A 59 -1.12 4.78 4.43
N GLY A 60 -0.71 5.65 3.49
CA GLY A 60 -1.21 7.02 3.41
C GLY A 60 -2.73 7.10 3.22
N ALA A 61 -3.29 6.27 2.35
CA ALA A 61 -4.74 6.20 2.12
C ALA A 61 -5.51 5.74 3.37
N LEU A 62 -4.95 4.79 4.15
CA LEU A 62 -5.54 4.33 5.41
C LEU A 62 -5.45 5.40 6.51
N ALA A 63 -4.30 6.07 6.63
CA ALA A 63 -4.12 7.16 7.57
C ALA A 63 -5.08 8.33 7.29
N ALA A 64 -5.25 8.70 6.02
CA ALA A 64 -6.23 9.72 5.60
C ALA A 64 -7.69 9.33 5.91
N ALA A 65 -7.98 8.04 6.05
CA ALA A 65 -9.28 7.52 6.46
C ALA A 65 -9.41 7.31 7.99
N GLY A 66 -8.42 7.73 8.78
CA GLY A 66 -8.39 7.61 10.24
C GLY A 66 -7.96 6.24 10.76
N GLY A 67 -7.36 5.39 9.93
CA GLY A 67 -6.84 4.08 10.33
C GLY A 67 -5.40 4.14 10.85
N TRP A 68 -5.02 3.16 11.68
CA TRP A 68 -3.65 2.98 12.18
C TRP A 68 -3.02 1.73 11.56
N VAL A 69 -1.90 1.89 10.84
CA VAL A 69 -1.17 0.76 10.23
C VAL A 69 -0.09 0.27 11.19
N ALA A 70 -0.16 -1.00 11.60
CA ALA A 70 0.86 -1.62 12.46
C ALA A 70 2.10 -2.09 11.69
N GLY A 71 1.94 -2.39 10.41
CA GLY A 71 3.02 -2.87 9.56
C GLY A 71 2.49 -3.44 8.23
N ALA A 72 3.39 -4.05 7.47
CA ALA A 72 3.09 -4.75 6.24
C ALA A 72 3.64 -6.18 6.28
N ALA A 73 2.90 -7.12 5.69
CA ALA A 73 3.31 -8.50 5.48
C ALA A 73 3.37 -8.78 3.97
N VAL A 74 4.50 -9.31 3.51
CA VAL A 74 4.74 -9.59 2.08
C VAL A 74 5.30 -10.99 1.90
N VAL A 75 4.90 -11.67 0.82
CA VAL A 75 5.41 -13.01 0.51
C VAL A 75 6.81 -12.94 -0.06
N ALA A 76 7.08 -11.95 -0.92
CA ALA A 76 8.38 -11.70 -1.51
C ALA A 76 8.80 -10.23 -1.36
N GLY A 77 10.05 -10.02 -0.99
CA GLY A 77 10.70 -8.71 -0.88
C GLY A 77 11.96 -8.65 -1.74
N PRO A 78 12.59 -7.47 -1.89
CA PRO A 78 13.93 -7.39 -2.45
C PRO A 78 14.88 -8.22 -1.59
N HIS A 79 15.87 -8.84 -2.23
CA HIS A 79 16.90 -9.58 -1.51
C HIS A 79 17.64 -8.63 -0.57
N ASP A 80 17.47 -8.80 0.73
CA ASP A 80 18.26 -8.10 1.74
C ASP A 80 19.42 -9.02 2.16
N PRO A 81 20.68 -8.67 1.82
CA PRO A 81 21.84 -9.49 2.19
C PRO A 81 22.10 -9.56 3.71
N ARG A 82 21.28 -8.89 4.54
CA ARG A 82 21.34 -8.96 6.00
C ARG A 82 20.36 -9.95 6.61
N ILE A 83 19.41 -10.44 5.82
CA ILE A 83 18.36 -11.38 6.27
C ILE A 83 18.65 -12.80 5.73
N ASN A 84 19.89 -13.03 5.28
CA ASN A 84 20.44 -14.35 4.96
C ASN A 84 21.96 -14.36 5.19
#